data_AF-A0A511JHR5-F1
#
_entry.id   AF-A0A511JHR5-F1
#
_cell.length_a   1.000
_cell.length_b   1.000
_cell.length_c   1.000
_cell.angle_alpha   90.00
_cell.angle_beta   90.00
_cell.angle_gamma   90.00
#
_symmetry.space_group_name_H-M   'P 1'
#
loop_
_entity.id
_entity.type
_entity.pdbx_description
1 polymer ?
#
loop_
_entity_poly.entity_id
_entity_poly.type
_entity_poly.pdbx_seq_one_letter_code
_entity_poly.pdbx_strand_id
1 'polypeptide(L)' 'MEDAPTAWAWVTRPTDLGDFLRDRRLQRGLTQAELADELGISRRYVVEIEQGKPSLYTDRLFAVLRELDIVLKAEQR' A
#
# COMPACT_ATOMS: atom_id res chain seq x y z
N MET A 1 -2.35 17.43 17.69
CA MET A 1 -1.55 16.47 16.91
C MET A 1 -2.24 15.14 17.11
N GLU A 2 -3.21 14.87 16.24
CA GLU A 2 -4.21 13.82 16.43
C GLU A 2 -3.79 12.63 15.57
N ASP A 3 -2.75 11.92 16.01
CA ASP A 3 -2.17 10.76 15.34
C ASP A 3 -2.93 9.49 15.73
N ALA A 4 -4.25 9.49 15.51
CA ALA A 4 -4.97 8.23 15.41
C ALA A 4 -4.60 7.60 14.06
N PRO A 5 -4.18 6.32 13.99
CA PRO A 5 -3.99 5.67 12.71
C PRO A 5 -5.33 5.69 11.99
N THR A 6 -5.43 6.49 10.92
CA THR A 6 -6.67 6.63 10.18
C THR A 6 -7.07 5.25 9.67
N ALA A 7 -8.29 4.80 9.96
CA ALA A 7 -8.83 3.53 9.45
C ALA A 7 -8.92 3.46 7.91
N TRP A 8 -8.53 4.54 7.23
CA TRP A 8 -8.54 4.70 5.79
C TRP A 8 -7.45 5.69 5.34
N ALA A 9 -7.04 5.62 4.08
CA ALA A 9 -6.12 6.57 3.46
C ALA A 9 -6.58 6.90 2.03
N TRP A 10 -6.42 8.17 1.63
CA TRP A 10 -6.50 8.55 0.21
C TRP A 10 -5.21 8.16 -0.49
N VAL A 11 -5.32 7.43 -1.60
CA VAL A 11 -4.19 6.90 -2.34
C VAL A 11 -4.10 7.62 -3.67
N THR A 12 -3.10 8.48 -3.79
CA THR A 12 -2.83 9.28 -4.99
C THR A 12 -1.56 8.84 -5.73
N ARG A 13 -0.70 8.08 -5.04
CA ARG A 13 0.57 7.54 -5.52
C ARG A 13 0.80 6.12 -5.01
N PRO A 14 1.70 5.34 -5.64
CA PRO A 14 2.04 4.00 -5.17
C PRO A 14 2.55 3.96 -3.72
N THR A 15 3.29 4.99 -3.29
CA THR A 15 3.81 5.11 -1.93
C THR A 15 2.70 5.20 -0.89
N ASP A 16 1.63 5.93 -1.18
CA ASP A 16 0.50 6.10 -0.25
C ASP A 16 -0.16 4.74 0.05
N LEU A 17 -0.25 3.87 -0.97
CA LEU A 17 -0.73 2.51 -0.80
C LEU A 17 0.28 1.65 -0.01
N GLY A 18 1.57 1.78 -0.33
CA GLY A 18 2.64 1.06 0.35
C GLY A 18 2.67 1.35 1.86
N ASP A 19 2.57 2.63 2.23
CA ASP A 19 2.53 3.08 3.62
C ASP A 19 1.30 2.53 4.35
N PHE A 20 0.12 2.62 3.74
CA PHE A 20 -1.10 2.05 4.32
C PHE A 20 -0.99 0.53 4.56
N LEU A 21 -0.46 -0.22 3.58
CA LEU A 21 -0.26 -1.66 3.70
C LEU A 21 0.77 -2.00 4.79
N ARG A 22 1.87 -1.24 4.87
CA ARG A 22 2.89 -1.39 5.91
C ARG A 22 2.29 -1.17 7.30
N ASP A 23 1.53 -0.11 7.49
CA ASP A 23 0.91 0.20 8.77
C ASP A 23 -0.08 -0.88 9.18
N ARG A 24 -0.88 -1.38 8.23
CA ARG A 24 -1.79 -2.50 8.47
C ARG A 24 -1.06 -3.79 8.82
N ARG A 25 0.06 -4.09 8.16
CA ARG A 25 0.90 -5.24 8.51
C ARG A 25 1.43 -5.12 9.94
N LEU A 26 1.98 -3.96 10.30
CA LEU A 26 2.53 -3.70 11.63
C LEU A 26 1.46 -3.78 12.73
N GLN A 27 0.25 -3.25 12.48
CA GLN A 27 -0.88 -3.35 13.41
C GLN A 27 -1.35 -4.79 13.64
N ARG A 28 -1.09 -5.71 12.69
CA ARG A 28 -1.34 -7.15 12.87
C ARG A 28 -0.18 -7.88 13.54
N GLY A 29 0.90 -7.17 13.90
CA GLY A 29 2.09 -7.77 14.51
C GLY A 29 2.93 -8.61 13.56
N LEU A 30 2.72 -8.49 12.24
CA LEU A 30 3.40 -9.29 11.24
C LEU A 30 4.70 -8.62 10.79
N THR A 31 5.74 -9.42 10.59
CA THR A 31 6.94 -9.05 9.83
C THR A 31 6.67 -9.16 8.33
N GLN A 32 7.53 -8.55 7.51
CA GLN A 32 7.46 -8.69 6.05
C GLN A 32 7.67 -10.13 5.58
N ALA A 33 8.42 -10.94 6.35
CA ALA A 33 8.65 -12.35 6.03
C ALA A 33 7.37 -13.17 6.28
N GLU A 34 6.73 -12.99 7.44
CA GLU A 34 5.48 -13.69 7.76
C GLU A 34 4.36 -13.33 6.78
N LEU A 35 4.21 -12.06 6.42
CA LEU A 35 3.25 -11.67 5.38
C LEU A 35 3.58 -12.29 4.01
N ALA A 36 4.87 -12.38 3.68
CA ALA A 36 5.30 -12.99 2.43
C ALA A 36 4.99 -14.49 2.39
N ASP A 37 5.22 -15.19 3.51
CA ASP A 37 4.94 -16.61 3.67
C ASP A 37 3.43 -16.89 3.59
N GLU A 38 2.59 -16.08 4.25
CA GLU A 38 1.12 -16.17 4.16
C GLU A 38 0.61 -16.01 2.72
N LEU A 39 1.27 -15.18 1.93
CA LEU A 39 0.88 -14.87 0.55
C LEU A 39 1.58 -15.74 -0.51
N GLY A 40 2.53 -16.60 -0.12
CA GLY A 40 3.31 -17.42 -1.05
C GLY A 40 4.19 -16.60 -2.01
N ILE A 41 4.69 -15.43 -1.58
CA ILE A 41 5.53 -14.53 -2.37
C ILE A 41 6.89 -14.32 -1.69
N SER A 42 7.84 -13.70 -2.38
CA SER A 42 9.12 -13.37 -1.73
C SER A 42 8.98 -12.19 -0.77
N ARG A 43 9.72 -12.22 0.36
CA ARG A 43 9.87 -11.07 1.26
C ARG A 43 10.29 -9.79 0.52
N ARG A 44 11.17 -9.91 -0.48
CA ARG A 44 11.58 -8.79 -1.32
C ARG A 44 10.38 -8.16 -2.02
N TYR A 45 9.46 -8.96 -2.53
CA TYR A 45 8.26 -8.45 -3.21
C TYR A 45 7.37 -7.65 -2.24
N VAL A 46 7.20 -8.12 -1.00
CA VAL A 46 6.51 -7.35 0.06
C VAL A 46 7.20 -6.01 0.33
N VAL A 47 8.54 -6.01 0.46
CA VAL A 47 9.32 -4.77 0.65
C VAL A 47 9.08 -3.79 -0.51
N GLU A 48 9.11 -4.28 -1.75
CA GLU A 48 8.92 -3.44 -2.94
C GLU A 48 7.50 -2.86 -3.01
N ILE A 49 6.47 -3.61 -2.60
CA ILE A 49 5.10 -3.11 -2.47
C ILE A 49 5.00 -2.03 -1.39
N GLU A 50 5.52 -2.28 -0.19
CA GLU A 50 5.46 -1.35 0.93
C GLU A 50 6.24 -0.06 0.69
N GLN A 51 7.27 -0.10 -0.15
CA GLN A 51 8.03 1.08 -0.57
C GLN A 51 7.36 1.84 -1.73
N GLY A 52 6.24 1.32 -2.26
CA GLY A 52 5.60 1.87 -3.44
C GLY A 52 6.52 1.87 -4.66
N LYS A 53 7.38 0.83 -4.80
CA LYS A 53 8.38 0.75 -5.87
C LYS A 53 7.71 1.00 -7.23
N PRO A 54 8.14 2.04 -7.97
CA PRO A 54 7.57 2.33 -9.28
C PRO A 54 7.69 1.16 -10.24
N SER A 55 6.64 0.95 -11.02
CA SER A 55 6.57 -0.01 -12.10
C SER A 55 5.77 0.60 -13.24
N LEU A 56 5.99 0.11 -14.47
CA LEU A 56 5.22 0.57 -15.62
C LEU A 56 3.70 0.40 -15.41
N TYR A 57 3.29 -0.66 -14.71
CA TYR A 57 1.89 -0.89 -14.39
C TYR A 57 1.35 0.14 -13.40
N THR A 58 2.02 0.33 -12.27
CA THR A 58 1.57 1.27 -11.22
C THR A 58 1.54 2.70 -11.75
N ASP A 59 2.55 3.10 -12.52
CA ASP A 59 2.63 4.45 -13.09
C ASP A 59 1.45 4.71 -14.05
N ARG A 60 1.13 3.73 -14.89
CA ARG A 60 -0.04 3.78 -15.80
C ARG A 60 -1.35 3.77 -15.04
N LEU A 61 -1.49 2.94 -14.01
CA LEU A 61 -2.68 2.90 -13.17
C LEU A 61 -2.97 4.28 -12.57
N PHE A 62 -1.99 4.88 -11.91
CA PHE A 62 -2.16 6.20 -11.30
C PHE A 62 -2.33 7.32 -12.34
N ALA A 63 -1.77 7.20 -13.53
CA ALA A 63 -2.05 8.11 -14.64
C ALA A 63 -3.51 8.03 -15.09
N VAL A 64 -4.05 6.81 -15.25
CA VAL A 64 -5.47 6.60 -15.61
C VAL A 64 -6.40 7.14 -14.53
N LEU A 65 -6.11 6.89 -13.25
CA LEU A 65 -6.93 7.42 -12.16
C LEU A 65 -7.00 8.95 -12.18
N ARG A 66 -5.86 9.63 -12.43
CA ARG A 66 -5.83 11.10 -12.56
C ARG A 66 -6.58 11.60 -13.78
N GLU A 67 -6.40 10.95 -14.93
CA GLU A 67 -7.08 11.35 -16.17
C GLU A 67 -8.60 11.25 -16.06
N LEU A 68 -9.07 10.26 -15.30
CA LEU A 68 -10.50 10.00 -15.11
C LEU A 68 -11.10 10.69 -13.88
N ASP A 69 -10.34 11.56 -13.20
CA ASP A 69 -10.76 12.24 -11.96
C ASP A 69 -11.24 11.27 -10.86
N ILE A 70 -10.55 10.12 -10.72
CA ILE A 70 -10.86 9.08 -9.75
C ILE A 70 -9.92 9.19 -8.56
N VAL A 71 -10.50 9.24 -7.36
CA VAL A 71 -9.76 9.13 -6.09
C VAL A 71 -9.89 7.72 -5.54
N LEU A 72 -8.77 7.10 -5.19
CA LEU A 72 -8.75 5.80 -4.54
C LEU A 72 -8.72 5.98 -3.02
N LYS A 73 -9.63 5.29 -2.30
CA LYS A 73 -9.64 5.20 -0.84
C LYS A 73 -9.27 3.77 -0.44
N ALA A 74 -8.20 3.61 0.33
CA ALA A 74 -7.92 2.38 1.05
C ALA A 74 -8.62 2.45 2.42
N GLU A 75 -9.30 1.38 2.84
CA GLU A 75 -9.96 1.33 4.15
C GLU A 75 -9.80 -0.05 4.79
N GLN A 76 -9.63 -0.07 6.10
CA GLN A 76 -9.62 -1.29 6.89
C GLN A 76 -11.06 -1.75 7.13
N ARG A 77 -11.31 -3.04 6.87
CA ARG A 77 -12.54 -3.74 7.29
C ARG A 77 -12.46 -4.21 8.73
#